data_AF-A0A318RJM2-F1
#
_entry.id   AF-A0A318RJM2-F1
#
_cell.length_a   1.000
_cell.length_b   1.000
_cell.length_c   1.000
_cell.angle_alpha   90.00
_cell.angle_beta   90.00
_cell.angle_gamma   90.00
#
_symmetry.space_group_name_H-M   'P 1'
#
loop_
_entity.id
_entity.type
_entity.pdbx_description
1 polymer ?
#
loop_
_entity_poly.entity_id
_entity_poly.type
_entity_poly.pdbx_seq_one_letter_code
_entity_poly.pdbx_strand_id
1 'polypeptide(L)'
;MLIQSTATRTGYGEPVIFKGVRDGKPYPDHQLSIRDWAKIPPRQLRLDQLITVTTVLALDKLLSEDSTFYGDLFAHAVRWNGDMYLEDGLHRAVRSALRNRHVIHARLLDLDNMSALTQQSASAAAPTDDFATPPTGFEPPHRRADDHGWTEPGSVRRVR
;
A
#
# COMPACT_ATOMS: atom_id res chain seq x y z
N MET A 1 -15.67 -14.07 -20.15
CA MET A 1 -16.60 -13.06 -19.62
C MET A 1 -17.27 -13.66 -18.39
N LEU A 2 -17.08 -13.00 -17.23
CA LEU A 2 -17.74 -13.23 -15.93
C LEU A 2 -17.55 -14.59 -15.22
N ILE A 3 -16.47 -14.71 -14.45
CA ILE A 3 -16.47 -15.49 -13.22
C ILE A 3 -17.19 -14.66 -12.14
N GLN A 4 -18.49 -14.92 -11.96
CA GLN A 4 -19.23 -14.41 -10.81
C GLN A 4 -18.84 -15.25 -9.60
N SER A 5 -17.95 -14.71 -8.76
CA SER A 5 -17.65 -15.28 -7.45
C SER A 5 -18.88 -15.21 -6.56
N THR A 6 -19.52 -16.34 -6.34
CA THR A 6 -20.60 -16.51 -5.37
C THR A 6 -20.02 -16.51 -3.96
N ALA A 7 -19.83 -15.32 -3.38
CA ALA A 7 -19.70 -15.22 -1.94
C ALA A 7 -21.00 -15.74 -1.32
N THR A 8 -20.92 -16.87 -0.64
CA THR A 8 -22.02 -17.53 0.04
C THR A 8 -22.66 -16.56 1.02
N ARG A 9 -23.87 -16.09 0.67
CA ARG A 9 -24.74 -15.33 1.58
C ARG A 9 -25.31 -16.31 2.60
N THR A 10 -24.53 -16.65 3.61
CA THR A 10 -24.98 -17.49 4.71
C THR A 10 -26.04 -16.74 5.50
N GLY A 11 -27.27 -17.25 5.48
CA GLY A 11 -28.44 -16.71 6.17
C GLY A 11 -28.42 -16.94 7.68
N TYR A 12 -27.56 -16.21 8.39
CA TYR A 12 -27.85 -15.79 9.75
C TYR A 12 -28.39 -14.37 9.66
N GLY A 13 -29.45 -14.04 10.39
CA GLY A 13 -29.94 -12.66 10.48
C GLY A 13 -28.78 -11.70 10.77
N GLU A 14 -28.90 -10.47 10.27
CA GLU A 14 -27.95 -9.34 10.41
C GLU A 14 -26.79 -9.62 11.40
N PRO A 15 -25.52 -9.59 10.95
CA PRO A 15 -24.39 -9.95 11.80
C PRO A 15 -24.46 -9.26 13.18
N VAL A 16 -24.62 -10.05 14.25
CA VAL A 16 -24.97 -9.54 15.58
C VAL A 16 -23.85 -8.65 16.17
N ILE A 17 -22.61 -8.85 15.73
CA ILE A 17 -21.44 -8.04 16.13
C ILE A 17 -20.47 -7.80 14.96
N PHE A 18 -20.09 -8.82 14.18
CA PHE A 18 -19.12 -8.71 13.08
C PHE A 18 -19.69 -9.21 11.76
N LYS A 19 -19.31 -8.57 10.65
CA LYS A 19 -19.71 -8.97 9.28
C LYS A 19 -19.37 -10.43 8.97
N GLY A 20 -18.23 -10.89 9.48
CA GLY A 20 -17.76 -12.27 9.30
C GLY A 20 -16.48 -12.54 10.08
N VAL A 21 -16.08 -13.81 10.08
CA VAL A 21 -14.83 -14.29 10.68
C VAL A 21 -14.07 -15.05 9.60
N ARG A 22 -12.78 -14.79 9.47
CA ARG A 22 -11.89 -15.44 8.51
C ARG A 22 -10.60 -15.86 9.21
N ASP A 23 -10.00 -16.93 8.71
CA ASP A 23 -8.65 -17.32 9.06
C ASP A 23 -7.66 -16.75 8.04
N GLY A 24 -6.76 -15.88 8.49
CA GLY A 24 -5.72 -15.26 7.67
C GLY A 24 -6.14 -14.01 6.90
N LYS A 25 -5.12 -13.34 6.33
CA LYS A 25 -5.25 -12.07 5.60
C LYS A 25 -5.48 -12.32 4.10
N PRO A 26 -6.54 -11.80 3.47
CA PRO A 26 -6.81 -11.98 2.04
C PRO A 26 -6.11 -10.99 1.11
N TYR A 27 -5.26 -10.13 1.64
CA TYR A 27 -4.56 -9.08 0.92
C TYR A 27 -3.04 -9.25 1.01
N PRO A 28 -2.28 -8.63 0.09
CA PRO A 28 -0.82 -8.59 0.15
C PRO A 28 -0.31 -7.97 1.46
N ASP A 29 0.87 -8.39 1.90
CA ASP A 29 1.50 -7.80 3.09
C ASP A 29 1.87 -6.33 2.84
N HIS A 30 1.31 -5.46 3.68
CA HIS A 30 1.52 -4.02 3.64
C HIS A 30 2.78 -3.56 4.39
N GLN A 31 3.47 -4.47 5.10
CA GLN A 31 4.78 -4.24 5.75
C GLN A 31 4.81 -2.99 6.65
N LEU A 32 3.67 -2.62 7.26
CA LEU A 32 3.57 -1.44 8.10
C LEU A 32 4.09 -1.76 9.49
N SER A 33 5.06 -0.98 9.95
CA SER A 33 5.49 -1.02 11.34
C SER A 33 4.46 -0.35 12.25
N ILE A 34 4.53 -0.61 13.56
CA ILE A 34 3.69 0.06 14.58
C ILE A 34 3.82 1.60 14.48
N ARG A 35 5.02 2.11 14.15
CA ARG A 35 5.25 3.55 14.00
C ARG A 35 4.53 4.13 12.79
N ASP A 36 4.40 3.35 11.72
CA ASP A 36 3.69 3.80 10.52
C ASP A 36 2.18 3.80 10.72
N TRP A 37 1.66 2.83 11.48
CA TRP A 37 0.28 2.85 11.93
C TRP A 37 -0.05 4.13 12.71
N ALA A 38 0.84 4.59 13.59
CA ALA A 38 0.62 5.83 14.35
C ALA A 38 0.38 7.08 13.48
N LYS A 39 0.88 7.10 12.24
CA LYS A 39 0.67 8.19 11.27
C LYS A 39 -0.74 8.21 10.70
N ILE A 40 -1.45 7.08 10.72
CA ILE A 40 -2.82 6.98 10.21
C ILE A 40 -3.77 7.52 11.30
N PRO A 41 -4.57 8.56 11.02
CA PRO A 41 -5.46 9.12 12.03
C PRO A 41 -6.53 8.08 12.45
N PRO A 42 -6.86 7.97 13.73
CA PRO A 42 -7.91 7.07 14.20
C PRO A 42 -9.28 7.55 13.68
N ARG A 43 -10.12 6.59 13.31
CA ARG A 43 -11.49 6.81 12.83
C ARG A 43 -12.45 5.87 13.53
N GLN A 44 -13.72 6.23 13.49
CA GLN A 44 -14.80 5.46 14.08
C GLN A 44 -15.30 4.42 13.06
N LEU A 45 -15.23 3.12 13.39
CA LEU A 45 -15.69 2.01 12.54
C LEU A 45 -16.80 1.23 13.24
N ARG A 46 -17.83 0.83 12.49
CA ARG A 46 -18.89 -0.04 13.03
C ARG A 46 -18.44 -1.49 13.03
N LEU A 47 -18.76 -2.22 14.10
CA LEU A 47 -18.35 -3.60 14.26
C LEU A 47 -18.98 -4.52 13.21
N ASP A 48 -20.24 -4.28 12.86
CA ASP A 48 -21.03 -5.04 11.89
C ASP A 48 -20.50 -4.94 10.44
N GLN A 49 -19.57 -4.03 10.19
CA GLN A 49 -18.88 -3.87 8.90
C GLN A 49 -17.52 -4.58 8.85
N LEU A 50 -17.01 -5.02 10.00
CA LEU A 50 -15.67 -5.61 10.13
C LEU A 50 -15.71 -7.13 9.98
N ILE A 51 -14.71 -7.65 9.27
CA ILE A 51 -14.39 -9.07 9.18
C ILE A 51 -13.12 -9.32 10.01
N THR A 52 -13.14 -10.26 10.95
CA THR A 52 -11.92 -10.58 11.73
C THR A 52 -10.99 -11.48 10.92
N VAL A 53 -9.68 -11.27 11.03
CA VAL A 53 -8.67 -12.14 10.37
C VAL A 53 -8.14 -13.26 11.28
N THR A 54 -8.58 -13.26 12.53
CA THR A 54 -8.32 -14.32 13.51
C THR A 54 -9.64 -14.93 13.98
N THR A 55 -9.59 -16.24 14.23
CA THR A 55 -10.70 -17.06 14.72
C THR A 55 -10.65 -17.27 16.23
N VAL A 56 -9.49 -17.05 16.86
CA VAL A 56 -9.26 -17.38 18.27
C VAL A 56 -9.37 -16.15 19.15
N LEU A 57 -10.26 -16.23 20.13
CA LEU A 57 -10.41 -15.25 21.20
C LEU A 57 -9.92 -15.85 22.52
N ALA A 58 -8.92 -15.23 23.13
CA ALA A 58 -8.45 -15.60 24.46
C ALA A 58 -9.29 -14.91 25.57
N LEU A 59 -9.99 -15.70 26.39
CA LEU A 59 -10.91 -15.19 27.43
C LEU A 59 -10.18 -14.54 28.61
N ASP A 60 -9.04 -15.11 29.03
CA ASP A 60 -8.16 -14.54 30.05
C ASP A 60 -7.69 -13.14 29.64
N LYS A 61 -7.34 -12.96 28.36
CA LYS A 61 -7.04 -11.66 27.79
C LYS A 61 -8.29 -10.81 27.82
N LEU A 62 -9.44 -11.25 27.33
CA LEU A 62 -10.67 -10.42 27.33
C LEU A 62 -11.03 -9.86 28.72
N LEU A 63 -10.84 -10.63 29.78
CA LEU A 63 -11.22 -10.27 31.15
C LEU A 63 -10.13 -9.48 31.91
N SER A 64 -8.88 -9.51 31.44
CA SER A 64 -7.78 -8.79 32.08
C SER A 64 -7.98 -7.28 32.06
N GLU A 65 -7.59 -6.61 33.15
CA GLU A 65 -7.60 -5.15 33.26
C GLU A 65 -6.53 -4.48 32.37
N ASP A 66 -5.42 -5.19 32.10
CA ASP A 66 -4.30 -4.77 31.22
C ASP A 66 -4.54 -5.07 29.74
N SER A 67 -5.68 -5.67 29.41
CA SER A 67 -6.04 -6.27 28.11
C SER A 67 -6.11 -5.31 26.90
N THR A 68 -5.61 -4.08 27.05
CA THR A 68 -5.61 -3.06 26.01
C THR A 68 -4.24 -2.45 25.73
N PHE A 69 -3.13 -3.08 26.15
CA PHE A 69 -1.84 -2.44 25.95
C PHE A 69 -0.71 -3.38 25.50
N TYR A 70 -0.81 -3.90 24.28
CA TYR A 70 0.37 -4.31 23.53
C TYR A 70 0.40 -3.54 22.21
N GLY A 71 1.00 -2.35 22.24
CA GLY A 71 1.20 -1.50 21.06
C GLY A 71 0.28 -0.29 21.01
N ASP A 72 -0.61 -0.24 20.02
CA ASP A 72 -1.42 0.95 19.69
C ASP A 72 -2.72 1.01 20.53
N LEU A 73 -3.10 2.23 20.93
CA LEU A 73 -4.35 2.50 21.65
C LEU A 73 -5.58 2.18 20.79
N PHE A 74 -5.43 2.25 19.47
CA PHE A 74 -6.49 2.05 18.50
C PHE A 74 -6.38 0.69 17.82
N ALA A 75 -7.51 0.13 17.38
CA ALA A 75 -7.49 -1.08 16.57
C ALA A 75 -6.87 -0.82 15.18
N HIS A 76 -6.37 -1.87 14.55
CA HIS A 76 -5.87 -1.81 13.17
C HIS A 76 -6.84 -2.53 12.25
N ALA A 77 -7.30 -1.81 11.24
CA ALA A 77 -8.17 -2.34 10.21
C ALA A 77 -7.60 -2.05 8.82
N VAL A 78 -7.83 -2.96 7.89
CA VAL A 78 -7.38 -2.88 6.50
C VAL A 78 -8.59 -2.97 5.59
N ARG A 79 -8.75 -2.02 4.68
CA ARG A 79 -9.73 -2.09 3.60
C ARG A 79 -9.13 -2.74 2.38
N TRP A 80 -9.79 -3.78 1.88
CA TRP A 80 -9.39 -4.51 0.69
C TRP A 80 -10.59 -5.11 -0.04
N ASN A 81 -10.64 -4.94 -1.36
CA ASN A 81 -11.72 -5.34 -2.25
C ASN A 81 -13.10 -4.92 -1.72
N GLY A 82 -13.20 -3.73 -1.13
CA GLY A 82 -14.45 -3.17 -0.58
C GLY A 82 -14.86 -3.68 0.81
N ASP A 83 -14.13 -4.64 1.39
CA ASP A 83 -14.36 -5.16 2.73
C ASP A 83 -13.35 -4.58 3.74
N MET A 84 -13.75 -4.53 5.01
CA MET A 84 -12.89 -4.06 6.10
C MET A 84 -12.49 -5.23 7.00
N TYR A 85 -11.19 -5.46 7.12
CA TYR A 85 -10.61 -6.55 7.87
C TYR A 85 -9.98 -6.04 9.16
N LEU A 86 -10.41 -6.56 10.31
CA LEU A 86 -9.85 -6.24 11.62
C LEU A 86 -8.61 -7.12 11.86
N GLU A 87 -7.43 -6.50 11.84
CA GLU A 87 -6.15 -7.18 12.08
C GLU A 87 -5.80 -7.29 13.55
N ASP A 88 -6.04 -6.20 14.28
CA ASP A 88 -5.72 -6.11 15.70
C ASP A 88 -6.86 -5.42 16.47
N GLY A 89 -6.93 -5.70 17.76
CA GLY A 89 -7.94 -5.14 18.65
C GLY A 89 -9.23 -5.96 18.73
N LEU A 90 -9.18 -7.26 18.41
CA LEU A 90 -10.32 -8.17 18.53
C LEU A 90 -10.95 -8.12 19.93
N HIS A 91 -10.15 -8.24 20.99
CA HIS A 91 -10.65 -8.19 22.37
C HIS A 91 -11.30 -6.85 22.71
N ARG A 92 -10.73 -5.74 22.22
CA ARG A 92 -11.28 -4.39 22.39
C ARG A 92 -12.61 -4.23 21.65
N ALA A 93 -12.74 -4.80 20.46
CA ALA A 93 -13.98 -4.83 19.69
C ALA A 93 -15.06 -5.64 20.41
N VAL A 94 -14.73 -6.86 20.84
CA VAL A 94 -15.66 -7.73 21.59
C VAL A 94 -16.07 -7.09 22.91
N ARG A 95 -15.15 -6.50 23.68
CA ARG A 95 -15.48 -5.77 24.91
C ARG A 95 -16.41 -4.59 24.65
N SER A 96 -16.22 -3.88 23.53
CA SER A 96 -17.11 -2.78 23.15
C SER A 96 -18.52 -3.30 22.86
N ALA A 97 -18.63 -4.40 22.10
CA ALA A 97 -19.90 -5.06 21.83
C ALA A 97 -20.61 -5.55 23.09
N LEU A 98 -19.89 -6.16 24.04
CA LEU A 98 -20.43 -6.59 25.33
C LEU A 98 -20.95 -5.43 26.20
N ARG A 99 -20.44 -4.21 25.97
CA ARG A 99 -20.94 -2.96 26.59
C ARG A 99 -22.03 -2.29 25.76
N ASN A 100 -22.63 -3.01 24.81
CA ASN A 100 -23.65 -2.51 23.88
C ASN A 100 -23.18 -1.34 23.01
N ARG A 101 -21.88 -1.27 22.71
CA ARG A 101 -21.27 -0.28 21.80
C ARG A 101 -20.84 -0.96 20.51
N HIS A 102 -21.62 -0.79 19.45
CA HIS A 102 -21.39 -1.40 18.13
C HIS A 102 -20.33 -0.68 17.29
N VAL A 103 -19.42 0.04 17.95
CA VAL A 103 -18.48 0.94 17.31
C VAL A 103 -17.13 0.91 18.03
N ILE A 104 -16.05 0.91 17.27
CA ILE A 104 -14.67 0.93 17.75
C ILE A 104 -13.88 2.07 17.10
N HIS A 105 -12.89 2.61 17.81
CA HIS A 105 -11.91 3.50 17.22
C HIS A 105 -10.75 2.67 16.66
N ALA A 106 -10.50 2.82 15.36
CA ALA A 106 -9.50 2.07 14.63
C ALA A 106 -8.79 2.96 13.62
N ARG A 107 -7.55 2.62 13.34
CA ARG A 107 -6.79 3.16 12.22
C ARG A 107 -7.10 2.28 11.02
N LEU A 108 -7.55 2.91 9.93
CA LEU A 108 -7.93 2.22 8.71
C LEU A 108 -6.86 2.45 7.64
N LEU A 109 -6.18 1.39 7.25
CA LEU A 109 -5.34 1.37 6.07
C LEU A 109 -6.20 1.04 4.85
N ASP A 110 -6.07 1.82 3.77
CA ASP A 110 -6.83 1.63 2.56
C ASP A 110 -5.94 1.09 1.42
N LEU A 111 -5.93 -0.23 1.27
CA LEU A 111 -5.12 -0.89 0.24
C LEU A 111 -5.74 -0.75 -1.15
N ASP A 112 -7.06 -0.63 -1.25
CA ASP A 112 -7.76 -0.46 -2.53
C ASP A 112 -7.28 0.81 -3.23
N ASN A 113 -7.22 1.92 -2.48
CA ASN A 113 -6.72 3.19 -3.01
C ASN A 113 -5.23 3.13 -3.36
N MET A 114 -4.39 2.48 -2.55
CA MET A 114 -2.97 2.34 -2.86
C MET A 114 -2.72 1.46 -4.09
N SER A 115 -3.47 0.36 -4.24
CA SER A 115 -3.37 -0.53 -5.40
C SER A 115 -3.78 0.17 -6.70
N ALA A 116 -4.81 1.01 -6.67
CA ALA A 116 -5.26 1.79 -7.82
C ALA A 116 -4.19 2.82 -8.27
N LEU A 117 -3.53 3.49 -7.32
CA LEU A 117 -2.44 4.43 -7.60
C LEU A 117 -1.22 3.74 -8.25
N THR A 118 -0.87 2.54 -7.78
CA THR A 118 0.20 1.72 -8.39
C THR A 118 -0.18 1.26 -9.81
N GLN A 119 -1.43 0.89 -10.06
CA GLN A 119 -1.88 0.49 -11.41
C GLN A 119 -1.89 1.66 -12.41
N GLN A 120 -2.29 2.86 -11.97
CA GLN A 120 -2.28 4.06 -12.83
C GLN A 120 -0.86 4.45 -13.24
N SER A 121 0.10 4.43 -12.30
CA SER A 121 1.50 4.74 -12.58
C SER A 121 2.16 3.71 -13.52
N ALA A 122 1.82 2.43 -13.41
CA ALA A 122 2.27 1.41 -14.35
C ALA A 122 1.68 1.58 -15.77
N SER A 123 0.42 2.02 -15.88
CA SER A 123 -0.24 2.26 -17.18
C SER A 123 0.27 3.51 -17.93
N ALA A 124 0.82 4.49 -17.20
CA ALA A 124 1.43 5.70 -17.79
C ALA A 124 2.84 5.45 -18.36
N ALA A 125 3.45 4.30 -18.07
CA ALA A 125 4.80 3.92 -18.50
C ALA A 125 4.81 2.94 -19.70
N ALA A 126 3.76 2.92 -20.52
CA ALA A 126 3.82 2.24 -21.81
C ALA A 126 4.78 3.00 -22.76
N PRO A 127 5.81 2.34 -23.34
CA PRO A 127 6.76 3.01 -24.21
C PRO A 127 6.11 3.24 -25.58
N THR A 128 5.86 4.49 -25.92
CA THR A 128 5.76 4.95 -27.31
C THR A 128 7.18 5.23 -27.79
N ASP A 129 7.90 4.20 -28.25
CA ASP A 129 9.15 4.39 -29.00
C ASP A 129 8.91 3.99 -30.46
N ASP A 130 8.19 4.87 -31.16
CA ASP A 130 8.28 5.07 -32.61
C ASP A 130 9.63 5.74 -32.92
N PHE A 131 10.74 5.01 -32.78
CA PHE A 131 12.01 5.46 -33.35
C PHE A 131 12.00 5.15 -34.85
N ALA A 132 11.43 6.09 -35.61
CA ALA A 132 11.63 6.19 -37.04
C ALA A 132 13.13 6.11 -37.36
N THR A 133 13.50 5.12 -38.17
CA THR A 133 14.84 4.99 -38.72
C THR A 133 15.12 6.24 -39.58
N PRO A 134 16.19 7.02 -39.32
CA PRO A 134 16.52 8.14 -40.20
C PRO A 134 16.99 7.60 -41.56
N PRO A 135 16.61 8.20 -42.70
CA PRO A 135 17.15 7.80 -43.98
C PRO A 135 18.63 8.17 -44.04
N THR A 136 19.48 7.15 -44.10
CA THR A 136 20.92 7.26 -44.32
C THR A 136 21.17 7.82 -45.72
N GLY A 137 21.55 9.09 -45.83
CA GLY A 137 21.82 9.69 -47.14
C GLY A 137 22.18 11.16 -47.08
N PHE A 138 23.24 11.53 -46.36
CA PHE A 138 23.93 12.79 -46.61
C PHE A 138 25.45 12.56 -46.51
N GLU A 139 26.06 12.42 -47.68
CA GLU A 139 27.51 12.37 -47.86
C GLU A 139 28.07 13.80 -47.71
N PRO A 140 29.05 14.05 -46.82
CA PRO A 140 29.65 15.37 -46.71
C PRO A 140 30.69 15.56 -47.83
N PRO A 141 30.73 16.75 -48.48
CA PRO A 141 31.70 16.99 -49.56
C PRO A 141 33.10 17.15 -48.96
N HIS A 142 34.03 16.41 -49.54
CA HIS A 142 35.46 16.50 -49.31
C HIS A 142 35.95 17.87 -49.83
N ARG A 143 36.29 18.81 -48.94
CA ARG A 143 37.11 19.98 -49.29
C ARG A 143 38.58 19.68 -48.97
N ARG A 144 39.40 19.75 -50.02
CA ARG A 144 40.87 19.76 -49.91
C ARG A 144 41.37 21.09 -49.35
N ALA A 145 42.53 20.94 -48.69
CA ALA A 145 43.52 21.87 -48.18
C ALA A 145 43.51 23.31 -48.73
N ASP A 146 43.94 24.25 -47.88
CA ASP A 146 45.02 25.19 -48.20
C ASP A 146 45.80 25.54 -46.93
N ASP A 147 47.13 25.51 -47.09
CA ASP A 147 48.17 25.97 -46.15
C ASP A 147 47.90 27.41 -45.67
N HIS A 148 48.16 27.71 -44.40
CA HIS A 148 48.89 28.92 -43.97
C HIS A 148 49.36 28.78 -42.52
N GLY A 149 50.62 29.19 -42.31
CA GLY A 149 51.42 28.83 -41.15
C GLY A 149 50.97 29.45 -39.83
N TRP A 150 51.29 28.72 -38.76
CA TRP A 150 51.32 29.26 -37.42
C TRP A 150 52.54 28.70 -36.68
N THR A 151 53.41 29.60 -36.23
CA THR A 151 54.66 29.36 -35.51
C THR A 151 54.41 29.23 -34.00
N GLU A 152 55.08 28.26 -33.37
CA GLU A 152 55.09 28.06 -31.91
C GLU A 152 55.80 29.20 -31.16
N PRO A 153 55.32 29.61 -29.97
CA PRO A 153 56.15 30.30 -29.00
C PRO A 153 56.57 29.41 -27.83
N GLY A 154 57.86 29.07 -27.79
CA GLY A 154 58.76 29.35 -26.67
C GLY A 154 58.49 28.69 -25.31
N SER A 155 59.15 27.55 -25.10
CA SER A 155 59.42 26.95 -23.78
C SER A 155 60.34 27.85 -22.93
N VAL A 156 59.94 28.14 -21.69
CA VAL A 156 60.81 28.78 -20.68
C VAL A 156 61.10 27.78 -19.56
N ARG A 157 62.36 27.33 -19.49
CA ARG A 157 62.96 26.58 -18.38
C ARG A 157 62.91 27.39 -17.08
N ARG A 158 62.45 26.78 -15.98
CA ARG A 158 62.83 27.22 -14.63
C ARG A 158 64.05 26.43 -14.16
N VAL A 159 65.09 27.16 -13.78
CA VAL A 159 66.19 26.68 -12.94
C VAL A 159 66.14 27.50 -11.67
N ARG A 160 65.89 26.84 -10.54
CA ARG A 160 66.66 26.85 -9.29
C ARG A 160 65.84 26.20 -8.19
#